data_AF-A0A7Y4RJG1-F1
#
_entry.id   AF-A0A7Y4RJG1-F1
#
_cell.length_a   1.000
_cell.length_b   1.000
_cell.length_c   1.000
_cell.angle_alpha   90.00
_cell.angle_beta   90.00
_cell.angle_gamma   90.00
#
_symmetry.space_group_name_H-M   'P 1'
#
loop_
_entity.id
_entity.type
_entity.pdbx_description
1 polymer ?
#
loop_
_entity_poly.entity_id
_entity_poly.type
_entity_poly.pdbx_seq_one_letter_code
_entity_poly.pdbx_strand_id
1 'polypeptide(L)'
;APARRHRLSLQIGTGAVAAFLVLRGFDLYGNPSPWRLAAQPPPSGSQAPPPQASPPVARAPGRAAPPRRAPPPAWLRFLNTAKYPASLLFLLMTLGPMFLLIPALEGARGWFADALAVFGRVPFFYYVLHIPLIHVAALLVSFVREGAVNPWLFGNHPMMPPPVPDGYRWSLTLLYAVWLVVVVILYFACRWFAKVKQTRTDPWLSYL
;
A
#
# COMPACT_ATOMS: atom_id res chain seq x y z
N ALA A 1 -9.86 -35.51 5.67
CA ALA A 1 -9.22 -35.67 4.35
C ALA A 1 -8.94 -34.30 3.72
N PRO A 2 -7.74 -34.07 3.15
CA PRO A 2 -7.35 -32.82 2.48
C PRO A 2 -8.35 -32.38 1.40
N ALA A 3 -8.96 -33.32 0.68
CA ALA A 3 -9.99 -33.05 -0.32
C ALA A 3 -11.22 -32.26 0.21
N ARG A 4 -11.64 -32.50 1.46
CA ARG A 4 -12.76 -31.77 2.08
C ARG A 4 -12.39 -30.32 2.37
N ARG A 5 -11.13 -30.05 2.74
CA ARG A 5 -10.62 -28.70 3.02
C ARG A 5 -10.48 -27.90 1.73
N HIS A 6 -9.96 -28.50 0.66
CA HIS A 6 -9.88 -27.85 -0.66
C HIS A 6 -11.24 -27.47 -1.19
N ARG A 7 -12.22 -28.40 -1.13
CA ARG A 7 -13.58 -28.13 -1.57
C ARG A 7 -14.23 -26.99 -0.78
N LEU A 8 -14.03 -26.96 0.54
CA LEU A 8 -14.54 -25.89 1.39
C LEU A 8 -13.88 -24.54 1.04
N SER A 9 -12.56 -24.51 0.87
CA SER A 9 -11.81 -23.31 0.47
C SER A 9 -12.31 -22.77 -0.88
N LEU A 10 -12.53 -23.65 -1.86
CA LEU A 10 -13.09 -23.27 -3.14
C LEU A 10 -14.51 -22.71 -3.00
N GLN A 11 -15.37 -23.35 -2.22
CA GLN A 11 -16.74 -22.89 -2.00
C GLN A 11 -16.79 -21.50 -1.33
N ILE A 12 -16.00 -21.31 -0.26
CA ILE A 12 -15.90 -20.03 0.44
C ILE A 12 -15.32 -18.96 -0.50
N GLY A 13 -14.25 -19.29 -1.24
CA GLY A 13 -13.62 -18.39 -2.19
C GLY A 13 -14.57 -17.97 -3.31
N THR A 14 -15.27 -18.91 -3.95
CA THR A 14 -16.25 -18.62 -5.00
C THR A 14 -17.42 -17.80 -4.45
N GLY A 15 -17.92 -18.14 -3.25
CA GLY A 15 -19.00 -17.41 -2.60
C GLY A 15 -18.60 -15.97 -2.29
N ALA A 16 -17.39 -15.75 -1.78
CA ALA A 16 -16.88 -14.42 -1.47
C ALA A 16 -16.65 -13.57 -2.73
N VAL A 17 -16.10 -14.15 -3.80
CA VAL A 17 -15.94 -13.46 -5.10
C VAL A 17 -17.29 -13.12 -5.71
N ALA A 18 -18.24 -14.05 -5.72
CA ALA A 18 -19.59 -13.80 -6.23
C ALA A 18 -20.30 -12.70 -5.42
N ALA A 19 -20.23 -12.77 -4.08
CA ALA A 19 -20.78 -11.74 -3.21
C ALA A 19 -20.14 -10.38 -3.46
N PHE A 20 -18.82 -10.31 -3.65
CA PHE A 20 -18.13 -9.08 -4.04
C PHE A 20 -18.67 -8.52 -5.35
N LEU A 21 -18.76 -9.34 -6.40
CA LEU A 21 -19.22 -8.91 -7.72
C LEU A 21 -20.68 -8.42 -7.69
N VAL A 22 -21.56 -9.09 -6.93
CA VAL A 22 -22.95 -8.66 -6.76
C VAL A 22 -23.04 -7.36 -5.97
N LEU A 23 -22.45 -7.33 -4.78
CA LEU A 23 -22.51 -6.15 -3.91
C LEU A 23 -21.87 -4.93 -4.57
N ARG A 24 -20.78 -5.13 -5.32
CA ARG A 24 -20.09 -4.05 -6.02
C ARG A 24 -20.73 -3.68 -7.35
N GLY A 25 -21.22 -4.66 -8.11
CA GLY A 25 -21.84 -4.43 -9.42
C GLY A 25 -23.18 -3.69 -9.34
N PHE A 26 -23.93 -3.92 -8.26
CA PHE A 26 -25.22 -3.26 -8.00
C PHE A 26 -25.11 -2.12 -6.97
N ASP A 27 -23.89 -1.77 -6.53
CA ASP A 27 -23.63 -0.75 -5.50
C ASP A 27 -24.48 -0.93 -4.22
N LEU A 28 -24.76 -2.19 -3.84
CA LEU A 28 -25.63 -2.55 -2.71
C LEU A 28 -25.01 -2.27 -1.33
N TYR A 29 -23.69 -2.07 -1.26
CA TYR A 29 -22.97 -1.95 0.00
C TYR A 29 -21.73 -1.05 -0.11
N GLY A 30 -21.43 -0.28 0.93
CA GLY A 30 -20.07 0.20 1.22
C GLY A 30 -19.43 1.14 0.19
N ASN A 31 -19.89 2.40 0.20
CA ASN A 31 -19.23 3.63 -0.25
C ASN A 31 -19.33 4.03 -1.76
N PRO A 32 -20.21 5.01 -2.09
CA PRO A 32 -20.24 5.71 -3.38
C PRO A 32 -19.27 6.90 -3.48
N SER A 33 -18.20 6.98 -2.67
CA SER A 33 -17.22 8.07 -2.81
C SER A 33 -16.26 7.80 -3.97
N PRO A 34 -16.31 8.56 -5.09
CA PRO A 34 -15.18 8.63 -6.00
C PRO A 34 -13.96 9.09 -5.21
N TRP A 35 -12.76 8.84 -5.72
CA TRP A 35 -11.56 9.55 -5.32
C TRP A 35 -11.92 11.04 -5.23
N ARG A 36 -12.27 11.56 -4.04
CA ARG A 36 -12.24 13.00 -3.81
C ARG A 36 -10.77 13.27 -3.97
N LEU A 37 -10.38 13.72 -5.17
CA LEU A 37 -9.20 14.52 -5.38
C LEU A 37 -9.23 15.46 -4.19
N ALA A 38 -8.40 15.20 -3.19
CA ALA A 38 -8.31 16.06 -2.03
C ALA A 38 -8.10 17.43 -2.64
N ALA A 39 -9.12 18.28 -2.59
CA ALA A 39 -8.94 19.68 -2.86
C ALA A 39 -7.88 20.04 -1.84
N GLN A 40 -6.66 20.33 -2.31
CA GLN A 40 -5.58 20.69 -1.42
C GLN A 40 -6.15 21.76 -0.49
N PRO A 41 -6.15 21.55 0.84
CA PRO A 41 -6.53 22.63 1.72
C PRO A 41 -5.67 23.83 1.34
N PRO A 42 -6.24 25.05 1.29
CA PRO A 42 -5.48 26.23 0.94
C PRO A 42 -4.22 26.27 1.82
N PRO A 43 -3.06 26.65 1.27
CA PRO A 43 -1.82 26.70 2.03
C PRO A 43 -2.07 27.45 3.34
N SER A 44 -1.57 26.90 4.44
CA SER A 44 -1.70 27.40 5.82
C SER A 44 -1.00 28.74 6.01
N GLY A 45 -1.55 29.75 5.34
CA GLY A 45 -1.17 31.16 5.34
C GLY A 45 -2.35 32.09 5.00
N SER A 46 -3.52 31.55 4.64
CA SER A 46 -4.76 32.33 4.53
C SER A 46 -5.70 32.02 5.69
N GLN A 47 -5.33 32.41 6.91
CA GLN A 47 -6.35 32.80 7.88
C GLN A 47 -7.03 34.03 7.28
N ALA A 48 -8.29 33.88 6.87
CA ALA A 48 -9.10 35.04 6.52
C ALA A 48 -9.17 35.94 7.77
N PRO A 49 -8.73 37.21 7.71
CA PRO A 49 -8.93 38.11 8.84
C PRO A 49 -10.45 38.25 9.12
N PRO A 50 -10.84 38.53 10.38
CA PRO A 50 -12.24 38.75 10.75
C PRO A 50 -12.86 39.87 9.88
N PRO A 51 -14.20 39.91 9.71
CA PRO A 51 -14.87 40.76 8.73
C PRO A 51 -14.74 42.24 9.12
N GLN A 52 -13.61 42.84 8.79
CA GLN A 52 -13.44 44.28 8.73
C GLN A 52 -13.64 44.68 7.27
N ALA A 53 -14.62 45.56 7.06
CA ALA A 53 -15.03 46.08 5.76
C ALA A 53 -13.81 46.61 4.98
N SER A 54 -13.27 45.78 4.10
CA SER A 54 -12.23 46.13 3.14
C SER A 54 -12.88 46.36 1.78
N PRO A 55 -12.48 47.40 1.02
CA PRO A 55 -13.09 47.72 -0.27
C PRO A 55 -12.91 46.56 -1.27
N PRO A 56 -13.72 46.51 -2.35
CA PRO A 56 -13.71 45.38 -3.28
C PRO A 56 -12.35 45.28 -3.97
N VAL A 57 -11.49 44.39 -3.46
CA VAL A 57 -10.25 44.00 -4.13
C VAL A 57 -10.65 43.33 -5.44
N ALA A 58 -10.32 43.98 -6.55
CA ALA A 58 -10.51 43.45 -7.89
C ALA A 58 -9.93 42.04 -7.96
N ARG A 59 -10.79 41.08 -8.31
CA ARG A 59 -10.44 39.67 -8.50
C ARG A 59 -9.34 39.58 -9.55
N ALA A 60 -8.10 39.32 -9.14
CA ALA A 60 -6.97 39.19 -10.05
C ALA A 60 -7.31 38.19 -11.17
N PRO A 61 -7.31 38.61 -12.46
CA PRO A 61 -7.59 37.73 -13.57
C PRO A 61 -6.34 36.89 -13.82
N GLY A 62 -6.31 35.63 -13.40
CA GLY A 62 -5.15 34.79 -13.71
C GLY A 62 -4.91 33.54 -12.88
N ARG A 63 -5.71 33.25 -11.83
CA ARG A 63 -5.64 31.91 -11.23
C ARG A 63 -6.35 30.91 -12.14
N ALA A 64 -5.59 30.38 -13.11
CA ALA A 64 -6.00 29.21 -13.87
C ALA A 64 -6.44 28.13 -12.88
N ALA A 65 -7.68 27.65 -13.02
CA ALA A 65 -8.15 26.54 -12.22
C ALA A 65 -7.15 25.38 -12.40
N PRO A 66 -6.72 24.70 -11.31
CA PRO A 66 -5.81 23.57 -11.45
C PRO A 66 -6.42 22.56 -12.43
N PRO A 67 -5.62 21.97 -13.34
CA PRO A 67 -6.14 21.08 -14.36
C PRO A 67 -6.93 19.96 -13.69
N ARG A 68 -8.22 19.84 -14.05
CA ARG A 68 -9.07 18.72 -13.60
C ARG A 68 -8.41 17.44 -14.10
N ARG A 69 -7.81 16.68 -13.18
CA ARG A 69 -7.25 15.37 -13.51
C ARG A 69 -8.36 14.50 -14.09
N ALA A 70 -8.09 13.85 -15.22
CA ALA A 70 -9.04 12.93 -15.83
C ALA A 70 -9.48 11.87 -14.79
N PRO A 71 -10.77 11.48 -14.76
CA PRO A 71 -11.21 10.43 -13.87
C PRO A 71 -10.45 9.13 -14.20
N PRO A 72 -10.06 8.33 -13.19
CA PRO A 72 -9.40 7.07 -13.43
C PRO A 72 -10.32 6.14 -14.26
N PRO A 73 -9.75 5.21 -15.04
CA PRO A 73 -10.51 4.26 -15.85
C PRO A 73 -11.51 3.45 -15.01
N ALA A 74 -12.58 2.99 -15.66
CA ALA A 74 -13.73 2.38 -14.98
C ALA A 74 -13.37 1.17 -14.09
N TRP A 75 -12.44 0.32 -14.54
CA TRP A 75 -11.99 -0.85 -13.78
C TRP A 75 -11.27 -0.47 -12.47
N LEU A 76 -10.51 0.64 -12.45
CA LEU A 76 -9.89 1.15 -11.22
C LEU A 76 -10.93 1.69 -10.25
N ARG A 77 -12.02 2.29 -10.77
CA ARG A 77 -13.14 2.73 -9.94
C ARG A 77 -13.89 1.53 -9.36
N PHE A 78 -14.06 0.46 -10.13
CA PHE A 78 -14.69 -0.77 -9.67
C PHE A 78 -13.92 -1.38 -8.49
N LEU A 79 -12.59 -1.45 -8.57
CA LEU A 79 -11.72 -1.96 -7.49
C LEU A 79 -11.49 -0.97 -6.34
N ASN A 80 -12.05 0.24 -6.40
CA ASN A 80 -11.87 1.27 -5.39
C ASN A 80 -12.69 1.00 -4.12
N THR A 81 -12.18 0.11 -3.25
CA THR A 81 -12.77 -0.20 -1.95
C THR A 81 -11.98 0.42 -0.80
N ALA A 82 -12.65 0.85 0.28
CA ALA A 82 -11.97 1.44 1.43
C ALA A 82 -11.20 0.39 2.24
N LYS A 83 -9.89 0.64 2.42
CA LYS A 83 -8.98 -0.18 3.24
C LYS A 83 -8.98 0.24 4.72
N TYR A 84 -9.21 1.52 5.00
CA TYR A 84 -9.17 2.09 6.35
C TYR A 84 -10.41 2.97 6.59
N PRO A 85 -11.40 2.53 7.40
CA PRO A 85 -11.53 1.21 8.02
C PRO A 85 -11.74 0.10 6.97
N ALA A 86 -11.39 -1.14 7.31
CA ALA A 86 -11.51 -2.27 6.39
C ALA A 86 -13.00 -2.54 6.07
N SER A 87 -13.41 -2.25 4.84
CA SER A 87 -14.77 -2.50 4.38
C SER A 87 -15.01 -3.98 4.09
N LEU A 88 -16.25 -4.46 4.22
CA LEU A 88 -16.64 -5.82 3.81
C LEU A 88 -16.26 -6.09 2.34
N LEU A 89 -16.45 -5.12 1.45
CA LEU A 89 -16.03 -5.22 0.04
C LEU A 89 -14.53 -5.44 -0.10
N PHE A 90 -13.71 -4.71 0.66
CA PHE A 90 -12.25 -4.89 0.65
C PHE A 90 -11.86 -6.29 1.14
N LEU A 91 -12.53 -6.80 2.18
CA LEU A 91 -12.30 -8.16 2.70
C LEU A 91 -12.72 -9.21 1.68
N LEU A 92 -13.90 -9.11 1.06
CA LEU A 92 -14.36 -10.07 0.05
C LEU A 92 -13.46 -10.06 -1.19
N MET A 93 -13.05 -8.88 -1.64
CA MET A 93 -12.16 -8.70 -2.79
C MET A 93 -10.78 -9.33 -2.58
N THR A 94 -10.27 -9.32 -1.35
CA THR A 94 -8.92 -9.82 -1.03
C THR A 94 -8.93 -11.28 -0.58
N LEU A 95 -9.87 -11.67 0.30
CA LEU A 95 -9.97 -13.03 0.82
C LEU A 95 -10.56 -14.02 -0.18
N GLY A 96 -11.50 -13.59 -1.04
CA GLY A 96 -12.13 -14.48 -2.03
C GLY A 96 -11.11 -15.15 -2.96
N PRO A 97 -10.30 -14.38 -3.71
CA PRO A 97 -9.23 -14.92 -4.53
C PRO A 97 -8.18 -15.69 -3.72
N MET A 98 -7.87 -15.25 -2.49
CA MET A 98 -6.94 -15.96 -1.62
C MET A 98 -7.42 -17.39 -1.31
N PHE A 99 -8.69 -17.57 -0.92
CA PHE A 99 -9.26 -18.90 -0.68
C PHE A 99 -9.33 -19.78 -1.95
N LEU A 100 -9.50 -19.17 -3.12
CA LEU A 100 -9.42 -19.89 -4.40
C LEU A 100 -8.01 -20.37 -4.73
N LEU A 101 -6.99 -19.59 -4.34
CA LEU A 101 -5.58 -19.88 -4.63
C LEU A 101 -4.98 -20.92 -3.68
N ILE A 102 -5.45 -21.02 -2.44
CA ILE A 102 -4.88 -21.93 -1.42
C ILE A 102 -4.70 -23.37 -1.95
N PRO A 103 -5.72 -24.03 -2.56
CA PRO A 103 -5.55 -25.40 -3.05
C PRO A 103 -4.47 -25.54 -4.13
N ALA A 104 -4.32 -24.53 -4.99
CA ALA A 104 -3.29 -24.51 -6.03
C ALA A 104 -1.90 -24.26 -5.44
N LEU A 105 -1.81 -23.38 -4.44
CA LEU A 105 -0.55 -23.03 -3.76
C LEU A 105 -0.02 -24.18 -2.88
N GLU A 106 -0.88 -25.00 -2.29
CA GLU A 106 -0.46 -26.18 -1.51
C GLU A 106 0.32 -27.21 -2.36
N GLY A 107 0.01 -27.30 -3.65
CA GLY A 107 0.69 -28.18 -4.60
C GLY A 107 1.85 -27.53 -5.38
N ALA A 108 2.09 -26.24 -5.20
CA ALA A 108 3.07 -25.50 -5.98
C ALA A 108 4.50 -25.97 -5.67
N ARG A 109 5.26 -26.32 -6.71
CA ARG A 109 6.66 -26.79 -6.62
C ARG A 109 7.53 -25.99 -7.59
N GLY A 110 8.78 -25.74 -7.20
CA GLY A 110 9.79 -25.09 -8.03
C GLY A 110 10.44 -23.87 -7.38
N TRP A 111 11.45 -23.32 -8.04
CA TRP A 111 12.31 -22.26 -7.49
C TRP A 111 11.54 -21.01 -7.02
N PHE A 112 10.47 -20.64 -7.73
CA PHE A 112 9.65 -19.48 -7.38
C PHE A 112 8.80 -19.74 -6.13
N ALA A 113 8.23 -20.94 -6.01
CA ALA A 113 7.49 -21.36 -4.82
C ALA A 113 8.42 -21.44 -3.60
N ASP A 114 9.63 -21.98 -3.80
CA ASP A 114 10.65 -22.03 -2.75
C ASP A 114 11.09 -20.64 -2.31
N ALA A 115 11.27 -19.71 -3.26
CA ALA A 115 11.61 -18.32 -2.97
C ALA A 115 10.49 -17.62 -2.19
N LEU A 116 9.23 -17.80 -2.58
CA LEU A 116 8.09 -17.22 -1.86
C LEU A 116 7.94 -17.83 -0.45
N ALA A 117 8.21 -19.13 -0.32
CA ALA A 117 8.23 -19.83 0.96
C ALA A 117 9.32 -19.32 1.92
N VAL A 118 10.41 -18.71 1.43
CA VAL A 118 11.41 -18.05 2.31
C VAL A 118 10.77 -16.94 3.11
N PHE A 119 10.00 -16.06 2.48
CA PHE A 119 9.31 -14.97 3.17
C PHE A 119 8.25 -15.50 4.15
N GLY A 120 7.52 -16.55 3.75
CA GLY A 120 6.50 -17.19 4.60
C GLY A 120 7.05 -17.91 5.84
N ARG A 121 8.32 -18.32 5.85
CA ARG A 121 8.96 -18.97 7.01
C ARG A 121 9.33 -17.99 8.12
N VAL A 122 9.65 -16.74 7.75
CA VAL A 122 10.13 -15.70 8.69
C VAL A 122 9.39 -14.37 8.46
N PRO A 123 8.03 -14.36 8.49
CA PRO A 123 7.23 -13.19 8.11
C PRO A 123 7.42 -12.02 9.08
N PHE A 124 7.63 -12.30 10.37
CA PHE A 124 7.85 -11.27 11.37
C PHE A 124 9.22 -10.59 11.19
N PHE A 125 10.29 -11.37 10.96
CA PHE A 125 11.60 -10.83 10.61
C PHE A 125 11.55 -9.90 9.39
N TYR A 126 10.85 -10.29 8.32
CA TYR A 126 10.62 -9.41 7.16
C TYR A 126 9.90 -8.13 7.59
N TYR A 127 8.81 -8.25 8.36
CA TYR A 127 8.03 -7.11 8.85
C TYR A 127 8.88 -6.11 9.67
N VAL A 128 9.76 -6.59 10.53
CA VAL A 128 10.61 -5.70 11.33
C VAL A 128 11.72 -5.08 10.48
N LEU A 129 12.36 -5.85 9.60
CA LEU A 129 13.55 -5.41 8.87
C LEU A 129 13.24 -4.47 7.70
N HIS A 130 12.09 -4.63 7.02
CA HIS A 130 11.79 -3.83 5.84
C HIS A 130 11.58 -2.34 6.19
N ILE A 131 11.03 -2.02 7.38
CA ILE A 131 10.79 -0.63 7.80
C ILE A 131 12.10 0.19 7.83
N PRO A 132 13.12 -0.17 8.63
CA PRO A 132 14.38 0.57 8.65
C PRO A 132 15.10 0.51 7.31
N LEU A 133 15.04 -0.61 6.59
CA LEU A 133 15.68 -0.74 5.29
C LEU A 133 15.10 0.22 4.24
N ILE A 134 13.78 0.34 4.16
CA ILE A 134 13.11 1.29 3.26
C ILE A 134 13.45 2.73 3.66
N HIS A 135 13.52 3.03 4.97
CA HIS A 135 13.93 4.36 5.43
C HIS A 135 15.37 4.67 5.01
N VAL A 136 16.32 3.76 5.24
CA VAL A 136 17.72 3.93 4.79
C VAL A 136 17.79 4.11 3.27
N ALA A 137 17.06 3.29 2.51
CA ALA A 137 16.99 3.44 1.05
C ALA A 137 16.44 4.82 0.64
N ALA A 138 15.40 5.32 1.31
CA ALA A 138 14.85 6.65 1.06
C ALA A 138 15.85 7.78 1.38
N LEU A 139 16.59 7.67 2.48
CA LEU A 139 17.65 8.61 2.86
C LEU A 139 18.78 8.63 1.82
N LEU A 140 19.22 7.45 1.37
CA LEU A 140 20.27 7.31 0.35
C LEU A 140 19.82 7.92 -0.99
N VAL A 141 18.60 7.62 -1.43
CA VAL A 141 18.07 8.17 -2.69
C VAL A 141 17.89 9.69 -2.59
N SER A 142 17.41 10.20 -1.45
CA SER A 142 17.33 11.65 -1.19
C SER A 142 18.72 12.30 -1.28
N PHE A 143 19.70 11.72 -0.61
CA PHE A 143 21.07 12.24 -0.60
C PHE A 143 21.72 12.23 -1.98
N VAL A 144 21.59 11.13 -2.73
CA VAL A 144 22.18 11.00 -4.09
C VAL A 144 21.55 11.99 -5.07
N ARG A 145 20.27 12.31 -4.93
CA ARG A 145 19.56 13.18 -5.89
C ARG A 145 19.57 14.65 -5.52
N GLU A 146 19.38 14.97 -4.25
CA GLU A 146 19.20 16.34 -3.77
C GLU A 146 20.48 16.86 -3.08
N GLY A 147 21.49 16.02 -2.87
CA GLY A 147 22.71 16.35 -2.11
C GLY A 147 22.46 16.51 -0.60
N ALA A 148 21.20 16.36 -0.16
CA ALA A 148 20.77 16.52 1.21
C ALA A 148 19.65 15.54 1.54
N VAL A 149 19.51 15.25 2.83
CA VAL A 149 18.40 14.46 3.36
C VAL A 149 17.24 15.38 3.66
N ASN A 150 16.09 15.14 3.04
CA ASN A 150 14.90 15.94 3.28
C ASN A 150 14.33 15.69 4.70
N PRO A 151 14.19 16.72 5.57
CA PRO A 151 13.63 16.55 6.91
C PRO A 151 12.21 15.96 6.93
N TRP A 152 11.45 16.13 5.84
CA TRP A 152 10.13 15.54 5.65
C TRP A 152 10.13 14.01 5.80
N LEU A 153 11.23 13.33 5.46
CA LEU A 153 11.38 11.87 5.61
C LEU A 153 11.21 11.37 7.04
N PHE A 154 11.43 12.22 8.04
CA PHE A 154 11.30 11.87 9.45
C PHE A 154 9.94 12.25 10.05
N GLY A 155 9.21 13.19 9.44
CA GLY A 155 7.89 13.65 9.89
C GLY A 155 6.71 13.02 9.16
N ASN A 156 6.98 12.32 8.05
CA ASN A 156 5.96 11.69 7.24
C ASN A 156 5.42 10.41 7.88
N HIS A 157 4.26 10.52 8.54
CA HIS A 157 3.60 9.38 9.17
C HIS A 157 2.45 8.84 8.30
N PRO A 158 2.24 7.51 8.23
CA PRO A 158 1.30 6.89 7.29
C PRO A 158 -0.16 7.33 7.40
N MET A 159 -0.59 7.78 8.58
CA MET A 159 -1.98 8.14 8.86
C MET A 159 -2.31 9.61 8.57
N MET A 160 -1.34 10.51 8.66
CA MET A 160 -1.56 11.94 8.42
C MET A 160 -0.29 12.57 7.81
N PRO A 161 0.04 12.19 6.56
CA PRO A 161 1.26 12.64 5.91
C PRO A 161 1.25 14.17 5.72
N PRO A 162 2.33 14.89 6.09
CA PRO A 162 2.48 16.29 5.76
C PRO A 162 2.55 16.48 4.24
N PRO A 163 2.19 17.65 3.71
CA PRO A 163 2.25 17.91 2.27
C PRO A 163 3.64 17.61 1.72
N VAL A 164 3.68 16.86 0.62
CA VAL A 164 4.93 16.50 -0.05
C VAL A 164 5.61 17.78 -0.54
N PRO A 165 6.91 18.00 -0.25
CA PRO A 165 7.63 19.16 -0.74
C PRO A 165 7.61 19.25 -2.27
N ASP A 166 7.61 20.48 -2.80
CA ASP A 166 7.63 20.70 -4.24
C ASP A 166 8.94 20.13 -4.84
N GLY A 167 8.83 19.40 -5.94
CA GLY A 167 9.97 18.72 -6.58
C GLY A 167 10.35 17.37 -6.00
N TYR A 168 9.84 16.98 -4.83
CA TYR A 168 10.20 15.71 -4.17
C TYR A 168 9.55 14.46 -4.81
N ARG A 169 8.58 14.63 -5.71
CA ARG A 169 7.89 13.47 -6.34
C ARG A 169 8.86 12.68 -7.23
N TRP A 170 8.92 11.38 -7.01
CA TRP A 170 9.80 10.49 -7.77
C TRP A 170 9.10 9.90 -9.00
N SER A 171 9.89 9.53 -10.01
CA SER A 171 9.37 8.78 -11.14
C SER A 171 8.92 7.40 -10.70
N LEU A 172 7.87 6.87 -11.34
CA LEU A 172 7.34 5.54 -11.03
C LEU A 172 8.40 4.45 -11.26
N THR A 173 9.24 4.62 -12.29
CA THR A 173 10.34 3.71 -12.58
C THR A 173 11.37 3.66 -11.45
N LEU A 174 11.78 4.81 -10.91
CA LEU A 174 12.72 4.86 -9.80
C LEU A 174 12.13 4.18 -8.55
N LEU A 175 10.85 4.45 -8.26
CA LEU A 175 10.14 3.84 -7.15
C LEU A 175 10.18 2.31 -7.25
N TYR A 176 9.84 1.75 -8.42
CA TYR A 176 9.87 0.30 -8.62
C TYR A 176 11.29 -0.29 -8.62
N ALA A 177 12.30 0.45 -9.10
CA ALA A 177 13.68 0.00 -9.04
C ALA A 177 14.18 -0.11 -7.60
N VAL A 178 13.95 0.92 -6.77
CA VAL A 178 14.33 0.90 -5.35
C VAL A 178 13.56 -0.19 -4.60
N TRP A 179 12.26 -0.32 -4.86
CA TRP A 179 11.45 -1.40 -4.30
C TRP A 179 12.02 -2.78 -4.62
N LEU A 180 12.41 -3.03 -5.87
CA LEU A 180 13.00 -4.30 -6.29
C LEU A 180 14.32 -4.56 -5.56
N VAL A 181 15.20 -3.57 -5.45
CA VAL A 181 16.46 -3.69 -4.72
C VAL A 181 16.22 -4.05 -3.26
N VAL A 182 15.29 -3.36 -2.59
CA VAL A 182 14.92 -3.66 -1.19
C VAL A 182 14.40 -5.09 -1.04
N VAL A 183 13.51 -5.53 -1.94
CA VAL A 183 12.98 -6.90 -1.92
C VAL A 183 14.09 -7.94 -2.10
N VAL A 184 15.04 -7.70 -3.01
CA VAL A 184 16.17 -8.60 -3.23
C VAL A 184 17.09 -8.68 -2.00
N ILE A 185 17.40 -7.55 -1.37
CA ILE A 185 18.19 -7.52 -0.13
C ILE A 185 17.48 -8.30 0.99
N LEU A 186 16.18 -8.05 1.18
CA LEU A 186 15.37 -8.76 2.18
C LEU A 186 15.28 -10.25 1.89
N TYR A 187 15.19 -10.65 0.62
CA TYR A 187 15.17 -12.06 0.25
C TYR A 187 16.41 -12.80 0.78
N PHE A 188 17.60 -12.25 0.55
CA PHE A 188 18.84 -12.86 1.04
C PHE A 188 18.91 -12.86 2.58
N ALA A 189 18.49 -11.77 3.23
CA ALA A 189 18.44 -11.69 4.68
C ALA A 189 17.47 -12.73 5.29
N CYS A 190 16.25 -12.84 4.75
CA CYS A 190 15.26 -13.83 5.17
C CYS A 190 15.74 -15.26 4.91
N ARG A 191 16.41 -15.53 3.79
CA ARG A 191 16.96 -16.86 3.47
C ARG A 191 18.02 -17.27 4.49
N TRP A 192 18.91 -16.34 4.84
CA TRP A 192 19.93 -16.57 5.86
C TRP A 192 19.29 -16.81 7.24
N PHE A 193 18.36 -15.95 7.66
CA PHE A 193 17.71 -16.06 8.96
C PHE A 193 16.89 -17.35 9.10
N ALA A 194 16.19 -17.76 8.03
CA ALA A 194 15.47 -19.03 7.98
C ALA A 194 16.41 -20.24 8.22
N LYS A 195 17.65 -20.21 7.68
CA LYS A 195 18.66 -21.24 7.93
C LYS A 195 19.14 -21.21 9.38
N VAL A 196 19.40 -20.03 9.94
CA VAL A 196 19.83 -19.88 11.34
C VAL A 196 18.78 -20.43 12.30
N LYS A 197 17.50 -20.11 12.08
CA LYS A 197 16.37 -20.60 12.88
C LYS A 197 16.20 -22.12 12.83
N GLN A 198 16.63 -22.77 11.75
CA GLN A 198 16.64 -24.24 11.67
C GLN A 198 17.80 -24.88 12.44
N THR A 199 18.91 -24.16 12.61
CA THR A 199 20.12 -24.69 13.27
C THR A 199 20.20 -24.37 14.76
N ARG A 200 19.51 -23.31 15.22
CA ARG A 200 19.54 -22.88 16.62
C ARG A 200 18.19 -23.10 17.29
N THR A 201 18.22 -23.67 18.49
CA THR A 201 17.05 -23.96 19.32
C THR A 201 16.81 -22.91 20.41
N ASP A 202 17.36 -21.70 20.26
CA ASP A 202 17.26 -20.66 21.28
C ASP A 202 15.80 -20.19 21.42
N PRO A 203 15.24 -20.09 22.65
CA PRO A 203 13.83 -19.76 22.86
C PRO A 203 13.39 -18.40 22.27
N TRP A 204 14.30 -17.42 22.22
CA TRP A 204 14.01 -16.09 21.69
C TRP A 204 13.88 -16.07 20.15
N LEU A 205 14.55 -17.01 19.44
CA LEU A 205 14.42 -17.16 17.99
C LEU A 205 13.07 -17.74 17.57
N SER A 206 12.34 -18.37 18.49
CA SER A 206 10.97 -18.83 18.23
C SER A 206 10.00 -17.66 18.03
N TYR A 207 10.27 -16.51 18.67
CA TYR A 207 9.43 -15.31 18.60
C TYR A 207 9.74 -14.41 17.39
N LEU A 208 10.91 -14.58 16.74
CA LEU A 208 11.36 -13.82 15.56
C LEU A 208 11.23 -14.63 14.26
#